data_AF-A0A087RFE3-F1
#
_entry.id   AF-A0A087RFE3-F1
#
_cell.length_a   1.000
_cell.length_b   1.000
_cell.length_c   1.000
_cell.angle_alpha   90.00
_cell.angle_beta   90.00
_cell.angle_gamma   90.00
#
_symmetry.space_group_name_H-M   'P 1'
#
loop_
_entity.id
_entity.type
_entity.pdbx_description
1 polymer ?
#
loop_
_entity_poly.entity_id
_entity_poly.type
_entity_poly.pdbx_seq_one_letter_code
_entity_poly.pdbx_strand_id
1 'polypeptide(L)'
;MVLLVPELTFMTGVPEIRKDSRMVKDVMREMLQSPRQHYMRLTSLLRRIKDSPEASGELMRWGLSVDPDIHRTQGRVLPAERINLRHSSFVPTEDLSWNKEVTREASISAIAMNYWLLVYPKRLQDLAKDLVAAMESVCGPIGMHVSRPALVELQDDRIETYAKTIRSVLGSEDKVQLLLCIISSSREDLYGVIKKLCCVQSPVPSQVINAQTLMGQSGKMRSVVQKVLLQMNCKLGGELWGVDIPLKQLMVIGMDVYHGRSKGMRSVIGFVASMNQVVFQMPHQEIADSLRLCLADALQHFHEMNHCLPKKIVVYRDGVSDSQLDTVLKYEIPQMQKCFDTFENYQPSMVVMVVQKQISTNFYTVTAEQFASPPPGTVIDHTVTSSDWQDFFLLAHRSRQGCSIPTRYVCVLNTANLSCEHLQRLTFKLCHLYWNWPGTVRVPAPCKYAHKLAFLSGQVLHHEPSAQLRDKLFFL
;
A
#
# COMPACT_ATOMS: atom_id res chain seq x y z
N MET A 1 31.35 5.47 -31.93
CA MET A 1 29.88 5.53 -32.08
C MET A 1 29.42 4.14 -32.48
N VAL A 2 28.63 3.45 -31.66
CA VAL A 2 28.05 2.15 -32.04
C VAL A 2 26.78 2.42 -32.83
N LEU A 3 26.76 2.03 -34.11
CA LEU A 3 25.59 2.11 -34.95
C LEU A 3 24.88 0.76 -34.92
N LEU A 4 23.60 0.77 -34.56
CA LEU A 4 22.77 -0.42 -34.52
C LEU A 4 21.85 -0.44 -35.74
N VAL A 5 21.75 -1.59 -36.39
CA VAL A 5 20.83 -1.82 -37.52
C VAL A 5 19.45 -2.11 -36.96
N PRO A 6 18.43 -1.25 -37.17
CA PRO A 6 17.11 -1.40 -36.56
C PRO A 6 16.47 -2.77 -36.81
N GLU A 7 16.67 -3.34 -37.99
CA GLU A 7 16.17 -4.66 -38.40
C GLU A 7 16.75 -5.83 -37.58
N LEU A 8 17.91 -5.62 -36.95
CA LEU A 8 18.57 -6.58 -36.06
C LEU A 8 18.38 -6.23 -34.58
N THR A 9 17.67 -5.14 -34.28
CA THR A 9 17.39 -4.71 -32.91
C THR A 9 15.95 -4.97 -32.52
N PHE A 10 15.78 -5.58 -31.36
CA PHE A 10 14.48 -5.81 -30.77
C PHE A 10 14.40 -5.06 -29.45
N MET A 11 13.28 -4.38 -29.22
CA MET A 11 13.00 -3.84 -27.88
C MET A 11 12.79 -5.00 -26.92
N THR A 12 13.61 -5.07 -25.86
CA THR A 12 13.46 -6.05 -24.79
C THR A 12 12.64 -5.47 -23.64
N GLY A 13 12.08 -6.35 -22.81
CA GLY A 13 11.13 -5.97 -21.78
C GLY A 13 9.69 -5.87 -22.30
N VAL A 14 8.73 -5.67 -21.39
CA VAL A 14 7.32 -5.50 -21.76
C VAL A 14 7.10 -4.02 -22.09
N PRO A 15 6.75 -3.65 -23.34
CA PRO A 15 6.44 -2.26 -23.70
C PRO A 15 5.28 -1.72 -22.84
N GLU A 16 4.99 -0.42 -22.90
CA GLU A 16 3.85 0.21 -22.19
C GLU A 16 2.44 -0.31 -22.55
N ILE A 17 2.34 -1.44 -23.26
CA ILE A 17 1.14 -2.26 -23.51
C ILE A 17 0.61 -2.90 -22.20
N ARG A 18 0.88 -2.29 -21.03
CA ARG A 18 0.18 -2.54 -19.76
C ARG A 18 -1.32 -2.29 -19.84
N LYS A 19 -1.81 -1.68 -20.92
CA LYS A 19 -3.24 -1.41 -21.14
C LYS A 19 -4.01 -2.64 -21.63
N ASP A 20 -3.36 -3.64 -22.23
CA ASP A 20 -4.06 -4.89 -22.56
C ASP A 20 -3.99 -5.89 -21.40
N SER A 21 -5.03 -5.82 -20.57
CA SER A 21 -5.20 -6.71 -19.43
C SER A 21 -5.20 -8.21 -19.78
N ARG A 22 -5.43 -8.59 -21.05
CA ARG A 22 -5.41 -10.00 -21.49
C ARG A 22 -3.99 -10.49 -21.69
N MET A 23 -3.17 -9.78 -22.46
CA MET A 23 -1.76 -10.13 -22.66
C MET A 23 -1.01 -10.22 -21.34
N VAL A 24 -1.23 -9.27 -20.42
CA VAL A 24 -0.61 -9.31 -19.09
C VAL A 24 -1.07 -10.55 -18.30
N LYS A 25 -2.36 -10.90 -18.35
CA LYS A 25 -2.87 -12.12 -17.69
C LYS A 25 -2.26 -13.40 -18.26
N ASP A 26 -2.09 -13.48 -19.57
CA ASP A 26 -1.52 -14.66 -20.21
C ASP A 26 -0.02 -14.80 -19.91
N VAL A 27 0.74 -13.70 -19.98
CA VAL A 27 2.14 -13.67 -19.53
C VAL A 27 2.25 -14.02 -18.05
N MET A 28 1.39 -13.46 -17.19
CA MET A 28 1.39 -13.80 -15.76
C MET A 28 1.06 -15.27 -15.53
N ARG A 29 0.15 -15.88 -16.31
CA ARG A 29 -0.16 -17.31 -16.18
C ARG A 29 1.06 -18.19 -16.44
N GLU A 30 1.87 -17.83 -17.43
CA GLU A 30 3.12 -18.54 -17.75
C GLU A 30 4.25 -18.25 -16.73
N MET A 31 4.29 -17.04 -16.17
CA MET A 31 5.31 -16.64 -15.20
C MET A 31 5.03 -17.09 -13.76
N LEU A 32 3.75 -17.26 -13.38
CA LEU A 32 3.35 -17.62 -12.02
C LEU A 32 3.54 -19.12 -11.77
N GLN A 33 4.73 -19.46 -11.30
CA GLN A 33 5.08 -20.84 -10.96
C GLN A 33 4.62 -21.23 -9.57
N SER A 34 4.03 -22.42 -9.43
CA SER A 34 3.79 -23.01 -8.10
C SER A 34 5.12 -23.27 -7.36
N PRO A 35 5.11 -23.32 -6.01
CA PRO A 35 6.29 -23.67 -5.21
C PRO A 35 7.04 -24.90 -5.73
N ARG A 36 6.31 -25.98 -6.05
CA ARG A 36 6.86 -27.20 -6.64
C ARG A 36 7.50 -26.97 -8.00
N GLN A 37 6.83 -26.26 -8.92
CA GLN A 37 7.37 -25.97 -10.25
C GLN A 37 8.63 -25.11 -10.18
N HIS A 38 8.64 -24.11 -9.30
CA HIS A 38 9.79 -23.23 -9.12
C HIS A 38 10.99 -24.01 -8.55
N TYR A 39 10.78 -24.84 -7.53
CA TYR A 39 11.79 -25.75 -6.99
C TYR A 39 12.35 -26.71 -8.06
N MET A 40 11.49 -27.33 -8.87
CA MET A 40 11.93 -28.23 -9.95
C MET A 40 12.78 -27.51 -11.01
N ARG A 41 12.44 -26.26 -11.36
CA ARG A 41 13.27 -25.46 -12.29
C ARG A 41 14.62 -25.10 -11.67
N LEU A 42 14.65 -24.73 -10.40
CA LEU A 42 15.88 -24.38 -9.70
C LEU A 42 16.82 -25.58 -9.58
N THR A 43 16.32 -26.73 -9.13
CA THR A 43 17.11 -27.97 -9.03
C THR A 43 17.56 -28.50 -10.40
N SER A 44 16.75 -28.34 -11.44
CA SER A 44 17.16 -28.63 -12.82
C SER A 44 18.31 -27.74 -13.27
N LEU A 45 18.27 -26.44 -12.95
CA LEU A 45 19.39 -25.52 -13.22
C LEU A 45 20.65 -25.91 -12.45
N LEU A 46 20.54 -26.21 -11.16
CA LEU A 46 21.68 -26.64 -10.33
C LEU A 46 22.33 -27.91 -10.89
N ARG A 47 21.53 -28.90 -11.30
CA ARG A 47 22.02 -30.11 -11.97
C ARG A 47 22.72 -29.80 -13.29
N ARG A 48 22.13 -28.95 -14.15
CA ARG A 48 22.77 -28.54 -15.41
C ARG A 48 24.12 -27.86 -15.22
N ILE A 49 24.27 -27.03 -14.18
CA ILE A 49 25.55 -26.39 -13.85
C ILE A 49 26.56 -27.45 -13.40
N LYS A 50 26.14 -28.38 -12.54
CA LYS A 50 27.00 -29.45 -12.02
C LYS A 50 27.42 -30.46 -13.10
N ASP A 51 26.50 -30.83 -13.97
CA ASP A 51 26.69 -31.84 -15.00
C ASP A 51 27.42 -31.28 -16.24
N SER A 52 27.52 -29.95 -16.36
CA SER A 52 28.33 -29.29 -17.40
C SER A 52 29.81 -29.38 -17.05
N PRO A 53 30.64 -30.07 -17.86
CA PRO A 53 32.09 -30.18 -17.59
C PRO A 53 32.79 -28.83 -17.59
N GLU A 54 32.34 -27.90 -18.43
CA GLU A 54 32.89 -26.54 -18.55
C GLU A 54 32.62 -25.73 -17.29
N ALA A 55 31.37 -25.66 -16.84
CA ALA A 55 30.98 -24.89 -15.66
C ALA A 55 31.56 -25.49 -14.37
N SER A 56 31.47 -26.82 -14.23
CA SER A 56 32.02 -27.54 -13.08
C SER A 56 33.54 -27.46 -13.03
N GLY A 57 34.21 -27.57 -14.18
CA GLY A 57 35.65 -27.39 -14.30
C GLY A 57 36.11 -25.99 -13.89
N GLU A 58 35.37 -24.95 -14.28
CA GLU A 58 35.68 -23.57 -13.86
C GLU A 58 35.48 -23.41 -12.34
N LEU A 59 34.35 -23.84 -11.77
CA LEU A 59 34.12 -23.78 -10.32
C LEU A 59 35.23 -24.47 -9.52
N MET A 60 35.63 -25.68 -9.95
CA MET A 60 36.70 -26.45 -9.32
C MET A 60 38.06 -25.74 -9.40
N ARG A 61 38.36 -25.00 -10.47
CA ARG A 61 39.60 -24.20 -10.56
C ARG A 61 39.68 -23.13 -9.47
N TRP A 62 38.54 -22.58 -9.07
CA TRP A 62 38.43 -21.64 -7.95
C TRP A 62 38.29 -22.33 -6.58
N GLY A 63 38.33 -23.67 -6.53
CA GLY A 63 38.10 -24.44 -5.31
C GLY A 63 36.66 -24.40 -4.81
N LEU A 64 35.70 -24.07 -5.70
CA LEU A 64 34.29 -23.93 -5.37
C LEU A 64 33.50 -25.15 -5.83
N SER A 65 32.43 -25.46 -5.09
CA SER A 65 31.42 -26.43 -5.47
C SER A 65 30.03 -25.88 -5.18
N VAL A 66 29.04 -26.33 -5.95
CA VAL A 66 27.65 -25.90 -5.81
C VAL A 66 26.82 -27.09 -5.38
N ASP A 67 26.06 -26.92 -4.29
CA ASP A 67 25.14 -27.95 -3.82
C ASP A 67 24.00 -28.19 -4.83
N PRO A 68 23.59 -29.46 -5.04
CA PRO A 68 22.58 -29.80 -6.03
C PRO A 68 21.13 -29.54 -5.56
N ASP A 69 20.95 -29.06 -4.34
CA ASP A 69 19.65 -28.79 -3.71
C ASP A 69 19.66 -27.42 -3.00
N ILE A 70 18.47 -26.94 -2.65
CA ILE A 70 18.30 -25.70 -1.89
C ILE A 70 18.76 -25.87 -0.43
N HIS A 71 19.27 -24.79 0.14
CA HIS A 71 19.62 -24.78 1.56
C HIS A 71 18.37 -24.91 2.44
N ARG A 72 18.46 -25.75 3.48
CA ARG A 72 17.39 -25.98 4.45
C ARG A 72 17.71 -25.23 5.74
N THR A 73 16.78 -24.40 6.19
CA THR A 73 16.89 -23.65 7.43
C THR A 73 15.59 -23.71 8.21
N GLN A 74 15.63 -23.28 9.46
CA GLN A 74 14.44 -23.16 10.31
C GLN A 74 13.89 -21.73 10.20
N GLY A 75 12.57 -21.61 10.24
CA GLY A 75 11.87 -20.34 10.34
C GLY A 75 10.87 -20.40 11.48
N ARG A 76 10.47 -19.24 11.99
CA ARG A 76 9.47 -19.12 13.07
C ARG A 76 8.19 -18.56 12.50
N VAL A 77 7.04 -19.04 12.97
CA VAL A 77 5.75 -18.45 12.62
C VAL A 77 5.31 -17.56 13.78
N LEU A 78 5.10 -16.28 13.52
CA LEU A 78 4.60 -15.34 14.52
C LEU A 78 3.17 -15.70 14.94
N PRO A 79 2.77 -15.42 16.19
CA PRO A 79 1.40 -15.63 16.65
C PRO A 79 0.38 -14.88 15.78
N ALA A 80 -0.80 -15.46 15.61
CA ALA A 80 -1.91 -14.79 14.96
C ALA A 80 -2.33 -13.54 15.75
N GLU A 81 -2.69 -12.48 15.03
CA GLU A 81 -3.07 -11.21 15.63
C GLU A 81 -4.58 -11.10 15.80
N ARG A 82 -5.01 -10.52 16.92
CA ARG A 82 -6.41 -10.24 17.20
C ARG A 82 -6.82 -8.96 16.48
N ILE A 83 -7.89 -9.04 15.69
CA ILE A 83 -8.51 -7.90 15.03
C ILE A 83 -9.64 -7.38 15.92
N ASN A 84 -9.59 -6.08 16.21
CA ASN A 84 -10.56 -5.39 17.05
C ASN A 84 -11.51 -4.59 16.15
N LEU A 85 -12.81 -4.81 16.33
CA LEU A 85 -13.90 -4.00 15.79
C LEU A 85 -14.51 -3.18 16.94
N ARG A 86 -15.62 -2.47 16.71
CA ARG A 86 -16.20 -1.59 17.73
C ARG A 86 -16.67 -2.31 18.99
N HIS A 87 -17.33 -3.46 18.81
CA HIS A 87 -17.98 -4.20 19.91
C HIS A 87 -17.42 -5.61 20.09
N SER A 88 -16.61 -6.09 19.16
CA SER A 88 -16.12 -7.46 19.15
C SER A 88 -14.67 -7.52 18.69
N SER A 89 -13.98 -8.60 19.10
CA SER A 89 -12.64 -8.91 18.65
C SER A 89 -12.56 -10.38 18.28
N PHE A 90 -11.77 -10.70 17.26
CA PHE A 90 -11.62 -12.07 16.76
C PHE A 90 -10.20 -12.32 16.28
N VAL A 91 -9.83 -13.60 16.14
CA VAL A 91 -8.58 -14.01 15.51
C VAL A 91 -8.94 -14.47 14.09
N PRO A 92 -8.30 -13.93 13.03
CA PRO A 92 -8.57 -14.34 11.66
C PRO A 92 -8.33 -15.83 11.42
N THR A 93 -9.07 -16.38 10.45
CA THR A 93 -8.85 -17.74 9.92
C THR A 93 -7.49 -17.86 9.22
N GLU A 94 -7.05 -19.09 8.90
CA GLU A 94 -5.72 -19.37 8.33
C GLU A 94 -5.40 -18.64 7.01
N ASP A 95 -6.42 -18.19 6.28
CA ASP A 95 -6.28 -17.39 5.06
C ASP A 95 -6.03 -15.90 5.33
N LEU A 96 -6.06 -15.47 6.60
CA LEU A 96 -5.88 -14.10 7.08
C LEU A 96 -6.72 -13.08 6.30
N SER A 97 -7.99 -13.42 6.04
CA SER A 97 -8.99 -12.53 5.44
C SER A 97 -10.20 -12.44 6.36
N TRP A 98 -10.69 -11.22 6.57
CA TRP A 98 -11.81 -10.93 7.48
C TRP A 98 -12.89 -10.07 6.84
N ASN A 99 -13.13 -10.27 5.54
CA ASN A 99 -14.15 -9.53 4.77
C ASN A 99 -15.57 -9.66 5.35
N LYS A 100 -15.91 -10.83 5.92
CA LYS A 100 -17.27 -11.09 6.41
C LYS A 100 -17.52 -10.37 7.73
N GLU A 101 -16.50 -10.29 8.56
CA GLU A 101 -16.50 -9.71 9.90
C GLU A 101 -16.67 -8.19 9.79
N VAL A 102 -15.85 -7.51 8.99
CA VAL A 102 -15.93 -6.04 8.83
C VAL A 102 -17.20 -5.56 8.11
N THR A 103 -17.94 -6.45 7.46
CA THR A 103 -19.20 -6.09 6.76
C THR A 103 -20.45 -6.43 7.55
N ARG A 104 -20.31 -7.09 8.72
CA ARG A 104 -21.41 -7.54 9.58
C ARG A 104 -21.41 -6.89 10.96
N GLU A 105 -20.41 -6.09 11.26
CA GLU A 105 -20.19 -5.46 12.57
C GLU A 105 -19.74 -4.02 12.36
N ALA A 106 -20.04 -3.17 13.33
CA ALA A 106 -19.72 -1.75 13.26
C ALA A 106 -18.20 -1.52 13.22
N SER A 107 -17.79 -0.59 12.35
CA SER A 107 -16.43 -0.05 12.33
C SER A 107 -16.11 0.65 13.66
N ILE A 108 -14.84 0.62 14.10
CA ILE A 108 -14.38 1.30 15.33
C ILE A 108 -14.87 2.75 15.36
N SER A 109 -14.67 3.47 14.26
CA SER A 109 -15.18 4.82 14.03
C SER A 109 -15.88 4.88 12.68
N ALA A 110 -17.19 5.12 12.72
CA ALA A 110 -18.01 5.29 11.52
C ALA A 110 -18.47 6.76 11.42
N ILE A 111 -18.15 7.41 10.32
CA ILE A 111 -18.51 8.81 10.07
C ILE A 111 -19.87 8.87 9.38
N ALA A 112 -20.79 9.65 9.95
CA ALA A 112 -22.10 9.88 9.35
C ALA A 112 -21.97 10.70 8.06
N MET A 113 -22.58 10.19 6.98
CA MET A 113 -22.61 10.83 5.68
C MET A 113 -23.99 11.44 5.46
N ASN A 114 -24.13 12.68 5.91
CA ASN A 114 -25.36 13.46 5.93
C ASN A 114 -25.59 14.22 4.62
N TYR A 115 -24.52 14.81 4.05
CA TYR A 115 -24.61 15.54 2.79
C TYR A 115 -23.47 15.16 1.85
N TRP A 116 -23.81 14.48 0.77
CA TRP A 116 -22.88 13.96 -0.23
C TRP A 116 -23.52 13.97 -1.61
N LEU A 117 -22.68 14.04 -2.64
CA LEU A 117 -23.11 14.14 -4.03
C LEU A 117 -22.96 12.79 -4.74
N LEU A 118 -23.95 12.44 -5.56
CA LEU A 118 -23.86 11.34 -6.52
C LEU A 118 -23.94 11.89 -7.94
N VAL A 119 -22.79 11.92 -8.61
CA VAL A 119 -22.63 12.39 -9.99
C VAL A 119 -22.67 11.20 -10.94
N TYR A 120 -23.57 11.23 -11.92
CA TYR A 120 -23.71 10.15 -12.89
C TYR A 120 -24.28 10.66 -14.23
N PRO A 121 -23.94 10.04 -15.37
CA PRO A 121 -24.60 10.28 -16.64
C PRO A 121 -26.05 9.85 -16.66
N LYS A 122 -26.92 10.59 -17.35
CA LYS A 122 -28.35 10.28 -17.50
C LYS A 122 -28.63 8.83 -17.89
N ARG A 123 -27.83 8.26 -18.79
CA ARG A 123 -27.97 6.84 -19.22
C ARG A 123 -27.72 5.80 -18.12
N LEU A 124 -27.11 6.19 -17.01
CA LEU A 124 -26.83 5.34 -15.84
C LEU A 124 -27.77 5.64 -14.66
N GLN A 125 -28.87 6.35 -14.88
CA GLN A 125 -29.80 6.75 -13.82
C GLN A 125 -30.35 5.56 -13.02
N ASP A 126 -30.74 4.47 -13.70
CA ASP A 126 -31.27 3.30 -12.99
C ASP A 126 -30.19 2.59 -12.17
N LEU A 127 -28.96 2.51 -12.70
CA LEU A 127 -27.81 2.00 -11.96
C LEU A 127 -27.49 2.87 -10.73
N ALA A 128 -27.64 4.19 -10.83
CA ALA A 128 -27.46 5.10 -9.71
C ALA A 128 -28.53 4.88 -8.62
N LYS A 129 -29.79 4.65 -9.00
CA LYS A 129 -30.86 4.28 -8.06
C LYS A 129 -30.58 2.96 -7.35
N ASP A 130 -30.20 1.94 -8.12
CA ASP A 130 -29.84 0.62 -7.61
C ASP A 130 -28.65 0.68 -6.64
N LEU A 131 -27.66 1.52 -6.95
CA LEU A 131 -26.51 1.77 -6.09
C LEU A 131 -26.92 2.38 -4.75
N VAL A 132 -27.77 3.41 -4.77
CA VAL A 132 -28.27 4.08 -3.55
C VAL A 132 -29.09 3.11 -2.71
N ALA A 133 -30.01 2.36 -3.32
CA ALA A 133 -30.80 1.35 -2.61
C ALA A 133 -29.91 0.27 -1.98
N ALA A 134 -28.87 -0.18 -2.70
CA ALA A 134 -27.89 -1.12 -2.15
C ALA A 134 -27.13 -0.52 -0.97
N MET A 135 -26.69 0.74 -1.06
CA MET A 135 -26.00 1.45 0.03
C MET A 135 -26.86 1.52 1.29
N GLU A 136 -28.12 1.96 1.15
CA GLU A 136 -29.11 2.01 2.24
C GLU A 136 -29.29 0.62 2.88
N SER A 137 -29.29 -0.45 2.08
CA SER A 137 -29.49 -1.82 2.59
C SER A 137 -28.29 -2.44 3.33
N VAL A 138 -27.07 -1.92 3.12
CA VAL A 138 -25.84 -2.52 3.68
C VAL A 138 -25.07 -1.62 4.65
N CYS A 139 -25.40 -0.34 4.78
CA CYS A 139 -24.69 0.58 5.67
C CYS A 139 -24.93 0.31 7.15
N GLY A 140 -26.12 -0.20 7.51
CA GLY A 140 -26.54 -0.47 8.90
C GLY A 140 -25.56 -1.38 9.66
N PRO A 141 -25.26 -2.61 9.19
CA PRO A 141 -24.30 -3.49 9.84
C PRO A 141 -22.89 -2.92 9.97
N ILE A 142 -22.46 -2.06 9.03
CA ILE A 142 -21.14 -1.38 9.07
C ILE A 142 -21.11 -0.28 10.15
N GLY A 143 -22.27 0.10 10.70
CA GLY A 143 -22.42 1.16 11.69
C GLY A 143 -22.42 2.56 11.09
N MET A 144 -22.56 2.69 9.76
CA MET A 144 -22.50 3.96 9.05
C MET A 144 -23.91 4.49 8.76
N HIS A 145 -24.18 5.73 9.17
CA HIS A 145 -25.38 6.46 8.75
C HIS A 145 -25.15 7.07 7.36
N VAL A 146 -25.97 6.70 6.39
CA VAL A 146 -25.90 7.16 5.00
C VAL A 146 -27.23 7.80 4.63
N SER A 147 -27.26 9.13 4.57
CA SER A 147 -28.42 9.87 4.06
C SER A 147 -28.54 9.74 2.54
N ARG A 148 -29.69 10.08 1.98
CA ARG A 148 -29.88 10.10 0.53
C ARG A 148 -28.96 11.15 -0.12
N PRO A 149 -28.28 10.82 -1.23
CA PRO A 149 -27.41 11.76 -1.91
C PRO A 149 -28.18 12.87 -2.60
N ALA A 150 -27.54 14.03 -2.78
CA ALA A 150 -27.95 14.97 -3.81
C ALA A 150 -27.52 14.43 -5.18
N LEU A 151 -28.49 14.14 -6.03
CA LEU A 151 -28.29 13.56 -7.35
C LEU A 151 -27.89 14.65 -8.34
N VAL A 152 -26.77 14.44 -9.04
CA VAL A 152 -26.26 15.35 -10.07
C VAL A 152 -26.20 14.59 -11.39
N GLU A 153 -27.25 14.74 -12.19
CA GLU A 153 -27.35 14.12 -13.50
C GLU A 153 -26.55 14.88 -14.55
N LEU A 154 -25.70 14.17 -15.30
CA LEU A 154 -24.96 14.72 -16.43
C LEU A 154 -25.67 14.42 -17.75
N GLN A 155 -25.65 15.39 -18.66
CA GLN A 155 -26.25 15.25 -19.99
C GLN A 155 -25.51 14.24 -20.88
N ASP A 156 -24.18 14.13 -20.72
CA ASP A 156 -23.33 13.22 -21.47
C ASP A 156 -22.12 12.75 -20.64
N ASP A 157 -21.29 11.89 -21.25
CA ASP A 157 -20.10 11.30 -20.63
C ASP A 157 -18.80 12.10 -20.92
N ARG A 158 -18.89 13.36 -21.39
CA ARG A 158 -17.71 14.14 -21.79
C ARG A 158 -16.96 14.68 -20.57
N ILE A 159 -15.62 14.71 -20.65
CA ILE A 159 -14.76 15.16 -19.55
C ILE A 159 -15.09 16.59 -19.14
N GLU A 160 -15.36 17.46 -20.12
CA GLU A 160 -15.70 18.86 -19.90
C GLU A 160 -17.01 18.99 -19.12
N THR A 161 -18.00 18.14 -19.42
CA THR A 161 -19.29 18.10 -18.73
C THR A 161 -19.11 17.69 -17.27
N TYR A 162 -18.37 16.62 -16.99
CA TYR A 162 -18.02 16.23 -15.62
C TYR A 162 -17.31 17.38 -14.90
N ALA A 163 -16.28 17.94 -15.52
CA ALA A 163 -15.42 18.94 -14.88
C ALA A 163 -16.18 20.22 -14.54
N LYS A 164 -16.98 20.72 -15.49
CA LYS A 164 -17.78 21.93 -15.33
C LYS A 164 -18.86 21.74 -14.26
N THR A 165 -19.60 20.64 -14.32
CA THR A 165 -20.69 20.37 -13.37
C THR A 165 -20.15 20.14 -11.96
N ILE A 166 -19.11 19.31 -11.79
CA ILE A 166 -18.50 19.07 -10.48
C ILE A 166 -17.97 20.38 -9.88
N ARG A 167 -17.25 21.18 -10.67
CA ARG A 167 -16.74 22.48 -10.21
C ARG A 167 -17.87 23.42 -9.80
N SER A 168 -18.95 23.48 -10.58
CA SER A 168 -20.09 24.33 -10.28
C SER A 168 -20.77 23.94 -8.96
N VAL A 169 -21.04 22.64 -8.76
CA VAL A 169 -21.75 22.16 -7.57
C VAL A 169 -20.87 22.29 -6.32
N LEU A 170 -19.59 21.93 -6.41
CA LEU A 170 -18.65 22.10 -5.29
C LEU A 170 -18.35 23.57 -4.96
N GLY A 171 -18.53 24.48 -5.92
CA GLY A 171 -18.37 25.92 -5.70
C GLY A 171 -19.61 26.60 -5.11
N SER A 172 -20.78 25.97 -5.18
CA SER A 172 -22.03 26.51 -4.62
C SER A 172 -22.39 25.91 -3.26
N GLU A 173 -21.82 24.75 -2.91
CA GLU A 173 -22.22 23.95 -1.74
C GLU A 173 -21.02 23.66 -0.82
N ASP A 174 -20.80 24.51 0.19
CA ASP A 174 -19.66 24.39 1.11
C ASP A 174 -19.74 23.20 2.07
N LYS A 175 -20.86 22.48 2.12
CA LYS A 175 -21.12 21.41 3.11
C LYS A 175 -20.91 20.00 2.59
N VAL A 176 -20.45 19.83 1.36
CA VAL A 176 -20.28 18.50 0.74
C VAL A 176 -19.20 17.70 1.48
N GLN A 177 -19.60 16.59 2.12
CA GLN A 177 -18.67 15.72 2.83
C GLN A 177 -17.91 14.79 1.90
N LEU A 178 -18.54 14.35 0.81
CA LEU A 178 -17.98 13.41 -0.15
C LEU A 178 -18.64 13.53 -1.52
N LEU A 179 -17.85 13.32 -2.58
CA LEU A 179 -18.34 13.21 -3.96
C LEU A 179 -18.18 11.77 -4.46
N LEU A 180 -19.30 11.12 -4.81
CA LEU A 180 -19.31 9.82 -5.48
C LEU A 180 -19.62 10.01 -6.96
N CYS A 181 -18.77 9.48 -7.83
CA CYS A 181 -18.91 9.61 -9.28
C CYS A 181 -19.00 8.23 -9.94
N ILE A 182 -20.03 8.00 -10.76
CA ILE A 182 -20.15 6.82 -11.61
C ILE A 182 -19.61 7.16 -13.00
N ILE A 183 -18.58 6.43 -13.43
CA ILE A 183 -18.03 6.54 -14.78
C ILE A 183 -18.36 5.30 -15.59
N SER A 184 -18.62 5.48 -16.89
CA SER A 184 -19.14 4.41 -17.72
C SER A 184 -18.13 3.34 -18.13
N SER A 185 -16.85 3.67 -18.17
CA SER A 185 -15.75 2.77 -18.54
C SER A 185 -14.46 3.17 -17.83
N SER A 186 -13.40 2.37 -17.99
CA SER A 186 -12.07 2.63 -17.39
C SER A 186 -11.35 3.79 -18.08
N ARG A 187 -11.83 5.02 -17.82
CA ARG A 187 -11.30 6.29 -18.34
C ARG A 187 -10.32 6.90 -17.35
N GLU A 188 -9.03 6.61 -17.50
CA GLU A 188 -7.96 7.15 -16.64
C GLU A 188 -7.86 8.68 -16.72
N ASP A 189 -8.12 9.24 -17.90
CA ASP A 189 -8.19 10.67 -18.16
C ASP A 189 -9.29 11.36 -17.34
N LEU A 190 -10.51 10.80 -17.36
CA LEU A 190 -11.63 11.31 -16.58
C LEU A 190 -11.38 11.16 -15.07
N TYR A 191 -10.83 10.02 -14.65
CA TYR A 191 -10.43 9.80 -13.25
C TYR A 191 -9.43 10.87 -12.77
N GLY A 192 -8.42 11.18 -13.59
CA GLY A 192 -7.43 12.21 -13.31
C GLY A 192 -8.05 13.60 -13.14
N VAL A 193 -8.98 13.96 -14.02
CA VAL A 193 -9.70 15.25 -13.92
C VAL A 193 -10.53 15.33 -12.64
N ILE A 194 -11.34 14.32 -12.33
CA ILE A 194 -12.15 14.29 -11.10
C ILE A 194 -11.26 14.40 -9.86
N LYS A 195 -10.15 13.64 -9.83
CA LYS A 195 -9.22 13.68 -8.71
C LYS A 195 -8.52 15.03 -8.59
N LYS A 196 -8.10 15.65 -9.69
CA LYS A 196 -7.50 16.99 -9.67
C LYS A 196 -8.47 18.05 -9.16
N LEU A 197 -9.74 17.99 -9.57
CA LEU A 197 -10.78 18.88 -9.05
C LEU A 197 -10.94 18.70 -7.53
N CYS A 198 -11.16 17.46 -7.09
CA CYS A 198 -11.51 17.15 -5.71
C CYS A 198 -10.33 17.22 -4.72
N CYS A 199 -9.09 17.04 -5.18
CA CYS A 199 -7.91 17.02 -4.31
C CYS A 199 -7.14 18.34 -4.31
N VAL A 200 -7.26 19.16 -5.37
CA VAL A 200 -6.45 20.38 -5.55
C VAL A 200 -7.31 21.64 -5.60
N GLN A 201 -8.40 21.64 -6.38
CA GLN A 201 -9.17 22.87 -6.64
C GLN A 201 -10.28 23.09 -5.60
N SER A 202 -11.07 22.05 -5.32
CA SER A 202 -12.21 22.05 -4.42
C SER A 202 -12.07 20.84 -3.49
N PRO A 203 -11.36 20.98 -2.35
CA PRO A 203 -10.91 19.88 -1.52
C PRO A 203 -12.07 19.13 -0.87
N VAL A 204 -12.49 18.03 -1.50
CA VAL A 204 -13.55 17.13 -1.01
C VAL A 204 -13.11 15.68 -1.28
N PRO A 205 -13.18 14.77 -0.30
CA PRO A 205 -12.92 13.36 -0.53
C PRO A 205 -13.80 12.81 -1.66
N SER A 206 -13.20 12.08 -2.60
CA SER A 206 -13.94 11.55 -3.76
C SER A 206 -13.80 10.05 -3.94
N GLN A 207 -14.90 9.43 -4.35
CA GLN A 207 -14.99 8.03 -4.73
C GLN A 207 -15.43 7.94 -6.20
N VAL A 208 -14.77 7.08 -6.97
CA VAL A 208 -15.11 6.85 -8.38
C VAL A 208 -15.42 5.38 -8.56
N ILE A 209 -16.54 5.06 -9.21
CA ILE A 209 -16.97 3.70 -9.50
C ILE A 209 -17.12 3.55 -11.01
N ASN A 210 -16.47 2.53 -11.58
CA ASN A 210 -16.74 2.13 -12.95
C ASN A 210 -18.07 1.34 -12.99
N ALA A 211 -19.00 1.76 -13.83
CA ALA A 211 -20.31 1.13 -14.03
C ALA A 211 -20.21 -0.39 -14.28
N GLN A 212 -19.19 -0.84 -15.01
CA GLN A 212 -18.91 -2.27 -15.27
C GLN A 212 -18.64 -3.08 -14.00
N THR A 213 -18.21 -2.41 -12.91
CA THR A 213 -17.98 -3.05 -11.61
C THR A 213 -19.29 -3.38 -10.92
N LEU A 214 -20.33 -2.57 -11.13
CA LEU A 214 -21.66 -2.76 -10.58
C LEU A 214 -22.52 -3.70 -11.43
N MET A 215 -22.31 -3.69 -12.75
CA MET A 215 -23.00 -4.58 -13.70
C MET A 215 -22.53 -6.05 -13.53
N GLY A 216 -23.47 -7.01 -13.61
CA GLY A 216 -23.18 -8.44 -13.59
C GLY A 216 -24.21 -9.28 -12.81
N GLN A 217 -23.75 -10.43 -12.32
CA GLN A 217 -24.57 -11.41 -11.58
C GLN A 217 -25.22 -10.83 -10.33
N SER A 218 -26.38 -11.37 -9.95
CA SER A 218 -27.09 -11.04 -8.72
C SER A 218 -26.17 -11.21 -7.49
N GLY A 219 -26.19 -10.23 -6.59
CA GLY A 219 -25.34 -10.21 -5.38
C GLY A 219 -23.96 -9.59 -5.53
N LYS A 220 -23.42 -9.45 -6.76
CA LYS A 220 -22.13 -8.77 -7.00
C LYS A 220 -22.17 -7.31 -6.52
N MET A 221 -23.22 -6.59 -6.88
CA MET A 221 -23.42 -5.19 -6.48
C MET A 221 -23.33 -5.01 -4.97
N ARG A 222 -24.03 -5.85 -4.18
CA ARG A 222 -24.00 -5.78 -2.71
C ARG A 222 -22.57 -5.87 -2.16
N SER A 223 -21.77 -6.81 -2.65
CA SER A 223 -20.38 -7.00 -2.20
C SER A 223 -19.46 -5.84 -2.58
N VAL A 224 -19.68 -5.23 -3.75
CA VAL A 224 -18.93 -4.05 -4.19
C VAL A 224 -19.29 -2.86 -3.33
N VAL A 225 -20.59 -2.65 -3.10
CA VAL A 225 -21.11 -1.54 -2.30
C VAL A 225 -20.60 -1.60 -0.86
N GLN A 226 -20.56 -2.78 -0.24
CA GLN A 226 -19.96 -2.95 1.09
C GLN A 226 -18.51 -2.45 1.12
N LYS A 227 -17.68 -2.83 0.15
CA LYS A 227 -16.28 -2.38 0.07
C LYS A 227 -16.16 -0.88 -0.20
N VAL A 228 -17.03 -0.35 -1.07
CA VAL A 228 -17.11 1.09 -1.34
C VAL A 228 -17.47 1.86 -0.08
N LEU A 229 -18.44 1.41 0.71
CA LEU A 229 -18.81 2.07 1.98
C LEU A 229 -17.66 2.06 2.99
N LEU A 230 -16.96 0.93 3.14
CA LEU A 230 -15.76 0.84 3.99
C LEU A 230 -14.68 1.84 3.53
N GLN A 231 -14.43 1.93 2.22
CA GLN A 231 -13.48 2.89 1.65
C GLN A 231 -13.93 4.35 1.84
N MET A 232 -15.22 4.64 1.66
CA MET A 232 -15.80 5.96 1.89
C MET A 232 -15.70 6.39 3.35
N ASN A 233 -15.94 5.46 4.29
CA ASN A 233 -15.75 5.72 5.71
C ASN A 233 -14.29 6.12 6.02
N CYS A 234 -13.30 5.40 5.48
CA CYS A 234 -11.88 5.76 5.61
C CYS A 234 -11.56 7.15 5.04
N LYS A 235 -12.15 7.48 3.88
CA LYS A 235 -11.97 8.78 3.20
C LYS A 235 -12.57 9.95 3.98
N LEU A 236 -13.55 9.67 4.83
CA LEU A 236 -14.16 10.64 5.73
C LEU A 236 -13.43 10.75 7.08
N GLY A 237 -12.41 9.91 7.34
CA GLY A 237 -11.67 9.87 8.60
C GLY A 237 -12.11 8.78 9.57
N GLY A 238 -13.00 7.86 9.14
CA GLY A 238 -13.41 6.71 9.92
C GLY A 238 -12.34 5.63 10.01
N GLU A 239 -12.43 4.82 11.06
CA GLU A 239 -11.50 3.75 11.40
C GLU A 239 -12.24 2.41 11.37
N LEU A 240 -11.79 1.48 10.52
CA LEU A 240 -12.55 0.24 10.31
C LEU A 240 -12.28 -0.79 11.41
N TRP A 241 -11.02 -1.12 11.62
CA TRP A 241 -10.57 -2.09 12.61
C TRP A 241 -9.17 -1.74 13.14
N GLY A 242 -8.82 -2.34 14.27
CA GLY A 242 -7.54 -2.12 14.97
C GLY A 242 -6.85 -3.42 15.34
N VAL A 243 -5.61 -3.28 15.78
CA VAL A 243 -4.78 -4.36 16.35
C VAL A 243 -4.06 -3.80 17.56
N ASP A 244 -3.96 -4.58 18.63
CA ASP A 244 -3.31 -4.15 19.86
C ASP A 244 -1.78 -4.03 19.68
N ILE A 245 -1.27 -2.81 19.81
CA ILE A 245 0.16 -2.50 19.80
C ILE A 245 0.54 -2.01 21.20
N PRO A 246 1.24 -2.81 22.03
CA PRO A 246 1.52 -2.49 23.44
C PRO A 246 2.68 -1.49 23.60
N LEU A 247 2.82 -0.53 22.69
CA LEU A 247 3.81 0.54 22.75
C LEU A 247 3.10 1.88 22.97
N LYS A 248 3.29 2.46 24.16
CA LYS A 248 2.73 3.78 24.49
C LYS A 248 3.44 4.90 23.74
N GLN A 249 2.69 5.92 23.35
CA GLN A 249 3.19 7.14 22.69
C GLN A 249 4.10 6.82 21.49
N LEU A 250 3.63 5.89 20.65
CA LEU A 250 4.29 5.46 19.42
C LEU A 250 3.72 6.24 18.24
N MET A 251 4.60 6.80 17.42
CA MET A 251 4.29 7.24 16.06
C MET A 251 4.95 6.29 15.07
N VAL A 252 4.17 5.75 14.13
CA VAL A 252 4.66 4.93 13.03
C VAL A 252 4.55 5.70 11.73
N ILE A 253 5.63 5.77 10.97
CA ILE A 253 5.72 6.55 9.74
C ILE A 253 6.00 5.60 8.57
N GLY A 254 5.28 5.77 7.48
CA GLY A 254 5.55 5.13 6.20
C GLY A 254 6.06 6.14 5.20
N MET A 255 7.12 5.77 4.47
CA MET A 255 7.73 6.61 3.44
C MET A 255 7.96 5.80 2.16
N ASP A 256 7.55 6.35 1.02
CA ASP A 256 7.83 5.79 -0.30
C ASP A 256 8.14 6.91 -1.29
N VAL A 257 8.97 6.64 -2.30
CA VAL A 257 9.36 7.61 -3.33
C VAL A 257 8.92 7.11 -4.71
N TYR A 258 7.93 7.79 -5.28
CA TYR A 258 7.51 7.56 -6.65
C TYR A 258 8.42 8.31 -7.61
N HIS A 259 9.04 7.58 -8.54
CA HIS A 259 9.84 8.14 -9.61
C HIS A 259 9.00 8.17 -10.89
N GLY A 260 8.74 9.36 -11.44
CA GLY A 260 8.04 9.52 -12.71
C GLY A 260 8.82 8.84 -13.84
N ARG A 261 8.14 8.04 -14.66
CA ARG A 261 8.76 7.28 -15.77
C ARG A 261 8.99 8.11 -17.04
N SER A 262 8.36 9.28 -17.15
CA SER A 262 8.51 10.18 -18.30
C SER A 262 9.70 11.12 -18.12
N LYS A 263 10.47 11.37 -19.20
CA LYS A 263 11.61 12.30 -19.20
C LYS A 263 11.12 13.68 -18.74
N GLY A 264 11.64 14.14 -17.59
CA GLY A 264 11.32 15.46 -17.01
C GLY A 264 10.39 15.44 -15.79
N MET A 265 9.73 14.32 -15.49
CA MET A 265 8.95 14.19 -14.25
C MET A 265 9.87 13.87 -13.06
N ARG A 266 9.90 14.77 -12.08
CA ARG A 266 10.70 14.65 -10.85
C ARG A 266 9.99 13.75 -9.82
N SER A 267 10.74 13.20 -8.87
CA SER A 267 10.25 12.25 -7.87
C SER A 267 9.28 12.89 -6.86
N VAL A 268 8.30 12.12 -6.39
CA VAL A 268 7.33 12.51 -5.35
C VAL A 268 7.51 11.60 -4.14
N ILE A 269 7.64 12.19 -2.95
CA ILE A 269 7.69 11.47 -1.69
C ILE A 269 6.28 11.39 -1.11
N GLY A 270 5.84 10.18 -0.76
CA GLY A 270 4.67 9.97 0.08
C GLY A 270 5.12 9.77 1.52
N PHE A 271 4.64 10.63 2.43
CA PHE A 271 4.92 10.56 3.86
C PHE A 271 3.61 10.42 4.63
N VAL A 272 3.44 9.33 5.36
CA VAL A 272 2.22 9.05 6.13
C VAL A 272 2.61 8.68 7.56
N ALA A 273 2.13 9.45 8.53
CA ALA A 273 2.34 9.18 9.96
C ALA A 273 1.04 8.72 10.63
N SER A 274 1.14 7.76 11.55
CA SER A 274 0.04 7.41 12.45
C SER A 274 -0.30 8.60 13.34
N MET A 275 -1.60 8.91 13.46
CA MET A 275 -2.19 10.19 13.91
C MET A 275 -2.37 11.24 12.79
N ASN A 276 -2.50 10.73 11.55
CA ASN A 276 -3.01 11.33 10.31
C ASN A 276 -2.45 12.68 9.90
N GLN A 277 -1.16 12.69 9.54
CA GLN A 277 -0.67 13.64 8.56
C GLN A 277 -0.18 12.94 7.30
N VAL A 278 -0.61 13.49 6.17
CA VAL A 278 -0.29 13.10 4.81
C VAL A 278 0.47 14.27 4.20
N VAL A 279 1.80 14.14 4.08
CA VAL A 279 2.65 15.23 3.57
C VAL A 279 3.24 14.87 2.22
N PHE A 280 3.25 15.86 1.33
CA PHE A 280 3.76 15.77 -0.02
C PHE A 280 4.98 16.65 -0.19
N GLN A 281 5.84 16.25 -1.12
CA GLN A 281 6.87 17.13 -1.64
C GLN A 281 6.69 17.30 -3.14
N MET A 282 6.58 18.55 -3.57
CA MET A 282 6.69 18.96 -4.96
C MET A 282 8.14 19.35 -5.29
N PRO A 283 8.52 19.32 -6.58
CA PRO A 283 9.91 19.15 -6.98
C PRO A 283 10.87 20.35 -6.81
N HIS A 284 10.49 21.37 -6.04
CA HIS A 284 11.24 22.62 -5.89
C HIS A 284 12.07 22.69 -4.60
N GLN A 285 11.98 21.68 -3.73
CA GLN A 285 12.78 21.57 -2.51
C GLN A 285 13.74 20.39 -2.63
N GLU A 286 14.96 20.51 -2.13
CA GLU A 286 15.86 19.37 -2.00
C GLU A 286 15.22 18.35 -1.03
N ILE A 287 15.36 17.05 -1.34
CA ILE A 287 14.88 15.95 -0.48
C ILE A 287 15.36 16.14 0.97
N ALA A 288 16.51 16.80 1.14
CA ALA A 288 17.15 17.01 2.42
C ALA A 288 16.35 17.86 3.42
N ASP A 289 15.72 18.94 2.96
CA ASP A 289 14.97 19.84 3.85
C ASP A 289 13.52 19.37 4.05
N SER A 290 12.97 18.65 3.08
CA SER A 290 11.56 18.27 3.10
C SER A 290 11.23 17.18 4.12
N LEU A 291 12.13 16.21 4.38
CA LEU A 291 11.89 15.19 5.40
C LEU A 291 11.75 15.80 6.80
N ARG A 292 12.54 16.84 7.08
CA ARG A 292 12.46 17.60 8.33
C ARG A 292 11.10 18.29 8.48
N LEU A 293 10.63 18.95 7.42
CA LEU A 293 9.32 19.63 7.40
C LEU A 293 8.17 18.65 7.59
N CYS A 294 8.16 17.54 6.84
CA CYS A 294 7.13 16.49 6.97
C CYS A 294 7.04 15.95 8.40
N LEU A 295 8.19 15.70 9.03
CA LEU A 295 8.22 15.20 10.40
C LEU A 295 7.82 16.28 11.42
N ALA A 296 8.19 17.53 11.20
CA ALA A 296 7.85 18.64 12.12
C ALA A 296 6.35 18.82 12.21
N ASP A 297 5.68 18.88 11.06
CA ASP A 297 4.25 19.00 11.02
C ASP A 297 3.56 17.76 11.63
N ALA A 298 4.12 16.56 11.42
CA ALA A 298 3.52 15.32 11.92
C ALA A 298 3.59 15.25 13.44
N LEU A 299 4.71 15.71 14.01
CA LEU A 299 4.91 15.85 15.45
C LEU A 299 3.97 16.91 16.04
N GLN A 300 3.81 18.06 15.38
CA GLN A 300 2.87 19.09 15.81
C GLN A 300 1.44 18.55 15.84
N HIS A 301 1.00 17.86 14.78
CA HIS A 301 -0.36 17.34 14.71
C HIS A 301 -0.59 16.19 15.72
N PHE A 302 0.42 15.34 15.91
CA PHE A 302 0.39 14.35 16.97
C PHE A 302 0.20 15.01 18.35
N HIS A 303 0.89 16.12 18.61
CA HIS A 303 0.72 16.88 19.84
C HIS A 303 -0.67 17.53 19.97
N GLU A 304 -1.21 18.11 18.89
CA GLU A 304 -2.56 18.68 18.86
C GLU A 304 -3.62 17.64 19.25
N MET A 305 -3.49 16.41 18.75
CA MET A 305 -4.46 15.32 18.96
C MET A 305 -4.27 14.56 20.28
N ASN A 306 -3.02 14.41 20.74
CA ASN A 306 -2.69 13.57 21.91
C ASN A 306 -2.30 14.38 23.14
N HIS A 307 -2.18 15.71 23.02
CA HIS A 307 -1.67 16.61 24.05
C HIS A 307 -0.28 16.22 24.60
N CYS A 308 0.49 15.47 23.82
CA CYS A 308 1.86 15.07 24.12
C CYS A 308 2.59 14.69 22.82
N LEU A 309 3.92 14.83 22.79
CA LEU A 309 4.76 14.36 21.70
C LEU A 309 5.02 12.84 21.80
N PRO A 310 5.25 12.12 20.67
CA PRO A 310 5.53 10.70 20.71
C PRO A 310 6.89 10.44 21.36
N LYS A 311 6.99 9.43 22.21
CA LYS A 311 8.29 9.03 22.81
C LYS A 311 9.07 8.07 21.93
N LYS A 312 8.38 7.36 21.03
CA LYS A 312 8.97 6.41 20.10
C LYS A 312 8.48 6.69 18.69
N ILE A 313 9.40 6.77 17.74
CA ILE A 313 9.11 6.96 16.33
C ILE A 313 9.67 5.76 15.55
N VAL A 314 8.82 5.06 14.80
CA VAL A 314 9.23 3.94 13.96
C VAL A 314 8.95 4.29 12.50
N VAL A 315 10.00 4.41 11.69
CA VAL A 315 9.91 4.76 10.28
C VAL A 315 10.10 3.51 9.43
N TYR A 316 9.19 3.27 8.50
CA TYR A 316 9.32 2.25 7.47
C TYR A 316 9.50 2.90 6.09
N ARG A 317 10.70 2.72 5.53
CA ARG A 317 11.14 3.32 4.27
C ARG A 317 11.14 2.28 3.14
N ASP A 318 10.20 2.38 2.20
CA ASP A 318 10.09 1.49 1.02
C ASP A 318 10.86 2.07 -0.17
N GLY A 319 11.37 1.22 -1.07
CA GLY A 319 11.97 1.65 -2.33
C GLY A 319 13.46 2.02 -2.27
N VAL A 320 14.21 1.39 -1.38
CA VAL A 320 15.66 1.60 -1.19
C VAL A 320 16.40 0.28 -1.43
N SER A 321 17.40 0.28 -2.31
CA SER A 321 18.29 -0.87 -2.54
C SER A 321 19.45 -0.92 -1.53
N ASP A 322 20.16 -2.06 -1.47
CA ASP A 322 21.32 -2.23 -0.56
C ASP A 322 22.37 -1.14 -0.75
N SER A 323 22.63 -0.72 -1.99
CA SER A 323 23.55 0.36 -2.33
C SER A 323 23.15 1.75 -1.79
N GLN A 324 21.91 1.92 -1.34
CA GLN A 324 21.37 3.19 -0.85
C GLN A 324 21.14 3.19 0.67
N LEU A 325 21.39 2.07 1.37
CA LEU A 325 21.24 1.98 2.83
C LEU A 325 22.10 3.01 3.55
N ASP A 326 23.34 3.16 3.09
CA ASP A 326 24.29 4.17 3.58
C ASP A 326 23.77 5.59 3.37
N THR A 327 23.07 5.85 2.26
CA THR A 327 22.48 7.16 2.00
C THR A 327 21.35 7.45 2.99
N VAL A 328 20.51 6.47 3.30
CA VAL A 328 19.47 6.62 4.32
C VAL A 328 20.10 6.91 5.69
N LEU A 329 21.11 6.14 6.09
CA LEU A 329 21.79 6.30 7.37
C LEU A 329 22.50 7.65 7.51
N LYS A 330 23.23 8.08 6.48
CA LYS A 330 24.09 9.27 6.53
C LYS A 330 23.37 10.58 6.21
N TYR A 331 22.25 10.53 5.47
CA TYR A 331 21.55 11.73 5.01
C TYR A 331 20.09 11.79 5.46
N GLU A 332 19.24 10.80 5.17
CA GLU A 332 17.80 10.87 5.51
C GLU A 332 17.56 10.88 7.04
N ILE A 333 18.25 10.01 7.78
CA ILE A 333 18.08 9.88 9.23
C ILE A 333 18.49 11.16 9.99
N PRO A 334 19.69 11.73 9.78
CA PRO A 334 20.08 12.96 10.47
C PRO A 334 19.15 14.14 10.19
N GLN A 335 18.55 14.24 9.00
CA GLN A 335 17.59 15.30 8.68
C GLN A 335 16.30 15.17 9.51
N MET A 336 15.79 13.95 9.67
CA MET A 336 14.66 13.69 10.55
C MET A 336 15.02 13.99 12.01
N GLN A 337 16.22 13.61 12.47
CA GLN A 337 16.65 13.88 13.84
C GLN A 337 16.79 15.37 14.15
N LYS A 338 17.27 16.18 13.18
CA LYS A 338 17.28 17.67 13.30
C LYS A 338 15.90 18.29 13.52
N CYS A 339 14.83 17.57 13.19
CA CYS A 339 13.47 18.02 13.49
C CYS A 339 13.23 18.13 15.00
N PHE A 340 13.84 17.24 15.79
CA PHE A 340 13.63 17.16 17.24
C PHE A 340 14.13 18.41 17.97
N ASP A 341 15.18 19.06 17.45
CA ASP A 341 15.73 20.32 17.97
C ASP A 341 14.73 21.49 17.92
N THR A 342 13.65 21.35 17.14
CA THR A 342 12.58 22.36 17.04
C THR A 342 11.68 22.35 18.29
N PHE A 343 11.71 21.29 19.09
CA PHE A 343 10.89 21.13 20.29
C PHE A 343 11.76 21.14 21.54
N GLU A 344 11.35 21.91 22.56
CA GLU A 344 12.12 22.07 23.78
C GLU A 344 12.25 20.75 24.55
N ASN A 345 13.48 20.38 24.94
CA ASN A 345 13.80 19.17 25.71
C ASN A 345 13.24 17.86 25.10
N TYR A 346 13.13 17.78 23.78
CA TYR A 346 12.55 16.64 23.10
C TYR A 346 13.60 15.70 22.51
N GLN A 347 13.69 14.47 23.04
CA GLN A 347 14.62 13.44 22.60
C GLN A 347 13.90 12.09 22.48
N PRO A 348 13.12 11.86 21.41
CA PRO A 348 12.42 10.60 21.22
C PRO A 348 13.39 9.48 20.81
N SER A 349 13.03 8.24 21.11
CA SER A 349 13.69 7.09 20.50
C SER A 349 13.21 6.90 19.07
N MET A 350 14.10 6.51 18.16
CA MET A 350 13.82 6.36 16.74
C MET A 350 14.30 5.00 16.25
N VAL A 351 13.45 4.33 15.46
CA VAL A 351 13.78 3.12 14.73
C VAL A 351 13.51 3.35 13.25
N VAL A 352 14.45 2.97 12.38
CA VAL A 352 14.30 3.10 10.93
C VAL A 352 14.49 1.74 10.28
N MET A 353 13.42 1.24 9.67
CA MET A 353 13.33 -0.02 8.96
C MET A 353 13.23 0.23 7.46
N VAL A 354 14.20 -0.22 6.68
CA VAL A 354 14.12 -0.22 5.21
C VAL A 354 13.36 -1.47 4.76
N VAL A 355 12.36 -1.27 3.89
CA VAL A 355 11.46 -2.31 3.39
C VAL A 355 11.81 -2.65 1.94
N GLN A 356 12.23 -3.88 1.70
CA GLN A 356 12.62 -4.39 0.38
C GLN A 356 11.68 -5.49 -0.08
N LYS A 357 10.82 -5.15 -1.04
CA LYS A 357 9.80 -6.04 -1.64
C LYS A 357 10.21 -6.63 -3.00
N GLN A 358 11.28 -6.14 -3.62
CA GLN A 358 11.80 -6.67 -4.89
C GLN A 358 13.07 -7.45 -4.59
N ILE A 359 12.90 -8.72 -4.24
CA ILE A 359 13.99 -9.63 -3.85
C ILE A 359 13.88 -10.94 -4.65
N SER A 360 15.00 -11.62 -4.85
CA SER A 360 15.08 -12.93 -5.50
C SER A 360 14.87 -14.10 -4.55
N THR A 361 14.99 -13.87 -3.24
CA THR A 361 14.84 -14.89 -2.19
C THR A 361 13.42 -15.43 -2.17
N ASN A 362 13.30 -16.77 -2.23
CA ASN A 362 12.03 -17.48 -2.11
C ASN A 362 12.15 -18.50 -0.98
N PHE A 363 11.07 -18.68 -0.22
CA PHE A 363 10.99 -19.68 0.83
C PHE A 363 9.94 -20.72 0.50
N TYR A 364 10.20 -21.94 0.94
CA TYR A 364 9.31 -23.07 0.79
C TYR A 364 9.15 -23.76 2.13
N THR A 365 7.97 -24.34 2.34
CA THR A 365 7.76 -25.33 3.40
C THR A 365 7.47 -26.67 2.76
N VAL A 366 7.84 -27.75 3.45
CA VAL A 366 7.48 -29.11 3.03
C VAL A 366 6.33 -29.57 3.91
N THR A 367 5.17 -29.80 3.30
CA THR A 367 3.98 -30.33 3.98
C THR A 367 3.52 -31.57 3.22
N ALA A 368 3.40 -32.72 3.90
CA ALA A 368 3.00 -33.98 3.28
C ALA A 368 3.76 -34.29 1.97
N GLU A 369 5.10 -34.15 2.00
CA GLU A 369 6.02 -34.37 0.86
C GLU A 369 5.82 -33.43 -0.34
N GLN A 370 5.01 -32.38 -0.20
CA GLN A 370 4.80 -31.39 -1.24
C GLN A 370 5.38 -30.03 -0.82
N PHE A 371 6.08 -29.40 -1.77
CA PHE A 371 6.53 -28.02 -1.61
C PHE A 371 5.34 -27.08 -1.67
N ALA A 372 5.18 -26.28 -0.61
CA ALA A 372 4.17 -25.25 -0.49
C ALA A 372 4.82 -23.91 -0.11
N SER A 373 4.05 -22.83 -0.22
CA SER A 373 4.46 -21.55 0.38
C SER A 373 4.36 -21.65 1.90
N PRO A 374 5.32 -21.11 2.67
CA PRO A 374 5.19 -21.03 4.11
C PRO A 374 3.91 -20.29 4.53
N PRO A 375 3.37 -20.56 5.74
CA PRO A 375 2.22 -19.83 6.23
C PRO A 375 2.56 -18.35 6.46
N PRO A 376 1.58 -17.42 6.35
CA PRO A 376 1.78 -16.04 6.76
C PRO A 376 2.24 -15.93 8.22
N GLY A 377 3.04 -14.91 8.52
CA GLY A 377 3.72 -14.78 9.81
C GLY A 377 5.06 -15.51 9.88
N THR A 378 5.45 -16.26 8.84
CA THR A 378 6.80 -16.87 8.77
C THR A 378 7.88 -15.79 8.74
N VAL A 379 8.85 -15.91 9.65
CA VAL A 379 10.02 -15.05 9.79
C VAL A 379 11.29 -15.88 9.72
N ILE A 380 12.29 -15.34 9.02
CA ILE A 380 13.67 -15.85 8.99
C ILE A 380 14.61 -14.67 9.24
N ASP A 381 15.37 -14.74 10.32
CA ASP A 381 16.29 -13.71 10.82
C ASP A 381 17.72 -14.22 11.03
N HIS A 382 18.05 -15.34 10.39
CA HIS A 382 19.37 -15.95 10.41
C HIS A 382 19.67 -16.68 9.08
N THR A 383 20.91 -17.15 8.92
CA THR A 383 21.42 -17.98 7.80
C THR A 383 21.46 -17.29 6.43
N VAL A 384 20.35 -16.69 6.01
CA VAL A 384 20.18 -16.02 4.69
C VAL A 384 20.09 -14.50 4.81
N THR A 385 20.34 -13.99 6.02
CA THR A 385 20.38 -12.57 6.40
C THR A 385 21.74 -11.95 6.10
N SER A 386 21.80 -10.62 6.15
CA SER A 386 23.05 -9.89 5.96
C SER A 386 24.02 -10.14 7.12
N SER A 387 25.33 -10.18 6.82
CA SER A 387 26.39 -10.09 7.82
C SER A 387 26.58 -8.67 8.36
N ASP A 388 26.26 -7.67 7.53
CA ASP A 388 26.62 -6.28 7.75
C ASP A 388 25.48 -5.49 8.41
N TRP A 389 24.24 -5.97 8.23
CA TRP A 389 23.04 -5.30 8.70
C TRP A 389 22.17 -6.24 9.52
N GLN A 390 21.51 -5.70 10.55
CA GLN A 390 20.45 -6.41 11.24
C GLN A 390 19.20 -6.44 10.36
N ASP A 391 18.91 -7.58 9.74
CA ASP A 391 17.74 -7.75 8.89
C ASP A 391 16.96 -9.04 9.20
N PHE A 392 15.73 -9.09 8.70
CA PHE A 392 14.91 -10.28 8.72
C PHE A 392 13.98 -10.30 7.50
N PHE A 393 13.57 -11.50 7.12
CA PHE A 393 12.52 -11.70 6.13
C PHE A 393 11.21 -12.03 6.83
N LEU A 394 10.11 -11.43 6.38
CA LEU A 394 8.77 -11.73 6.86
C LEU A 394 7.83 -12.01 5.68
N LEU A 395 7.15 -13.14 5.76
CA LEU A 395 6.05 -13.50 4.86
C LEU A 395 4.73 -13.06 5.49
N ALA A 396 4.33 -11.81 5.28
CA ALA A 396 3.15 -11.26 5.95
C ALA A 396 1.80 -11.70 5.34
N HIS A 397 1.78 -12.21 4.11
CA HIS A 397 0.55 -12.55 3.38
C HIS A 397 0.72 -13.83 2.57
N ARG A 398 -0.40 -14.44 2.19
CA ARG A 398 -0.45 -15.60 1.29
C ARG A 398 -0.80 -15.16 -0.13
N SER A 399 0.02 -15.54 -1.11
CA SER A 399 -0.32 -15.40 -2.53
C SER A 399 -1.38 -16.43 -2.93
N ARG A 400 -2.40 -16.02 -3.68
CA ARG A 400 -3.42 -16.95 -4.22
C ARG A 400 -2.90 -17.85 -5.33
N GLN A 401 -1.89 -17.38 -6.05
CA GLN A 401 -1.26 -18.05 -7.18
C GLN A 401 0.24 -17.81 -7.12
N GLY A 402 1.01 -18.80 -7.56
CA GLY A 402 2.47 -18.73 -7.58
C GLY A 402 3.13 -18.91 -6.20
N CYS A 403 4.41 -18.57 -6.13
CA CYS A 403 5.17 -18.54 -4.88
C CYS A 403 4.85 -17.28 -4.06
N SER A 404 4.73 -17.42 -2.74
CA SER A 404 4.64 -16.28 -1.85
C SER A 404 6.04 -15.68 -1.65
N ILE A 405 6.23 -14.43 -2.07
CA ILE A 405 7.53 -13.76 -1.99
C ILE A 405 7.62 -13.03 -0.65
N PRO A 406 8.64 -13.31 0.18
CA PRO A 406 8.85 -12.59 1.44
C PRO A 406 9.14 -11.11 1.21
N THR A 407 9.16 -10.35 2.29
CA THR A 407 9.66 -8.98 2.31
C THR A 407 10.83 -8.93 3.27
N ARG A 408 11.95 -8.36 2.83
CA ARG A 408 13.13 -8.15 3.66
C ARG A 408 13.02 -6.81 4.36
N TYR A 409 13.32 -6.80 5.65
CA TYR A 409 13.30 -5.62 6.51
C TYR A 409 14.69 -5.44 7.10
N VAL A 410 15.33 -4.32 6.78
CA VAL A 410 16.68 -4.00 7.25
C VAL A 410 16.57 -2.91 8.30
N CYS A 411 17.04 -3.17 9.53
CA CYS A 411 17.09 -2.19 10.60
C CYS A 411 18.35 -1.33 10.45
N VAL A 412 18.17 -0.08 10.02
CA VAL A 412 19.27 0.86 9.77
C VAL A 412 19.57 1.70 11.02
N LEU A 413 18.58 1.93 11.87
CA LEU A 413 18.72 2.62 13.16
C LEU A 413 17.76 2.02 14.18
N ASN A 414 18.21 1.86 15.43
CA ASN A 414 17.37 1.44 16.55
C ASN A 414 17.83 2.06 17.87
N THR A 415 17.53 3.34 18.11
CA THR A 415 17.84 3.99 19.40
C THR A 415 16.82 3.65 20.49
N ALA A 416 15.73 2.96 20.14
CA ALA A 416 14.72 2.48 21.08
C ALA A 416 15.10 1.16 21.77
N ASN A 417 16.22 0.54 21.40
CA ASN A 417 16.68 -0.75 21.89
C ASN A 417 15.58 -1.83 21.83
N LEU A 418 14.75 -1.80 20.79
CA LEU A 418 13.76 -2.85 20.57
C LEU A 418 14.47 -4.13 20.13
N SER A 419 14.12 -5.26 20.74
CA SER A 419 14.63 -6.56 20.30
C SER A 419 14.18 -6.89 18.87
N CYS A 420 14.92 -7.76 18.19
CA CYS A 420 14.55 -8.20 16.85
C CYS A 420 13.13 -8.80 16.83
N GLU A 421 12.75 -9.57 17.86
CA GLU A 421 11.41 -10.11 18.01
C GLU A 421 10.34 -9.01 18.11
N HIS A 422 10.58 -7.94 18.88
CA HIS A 422 9.65 -6.81 18.97
C HIS A 422 9.48 -6.11 17.62
N LEU A 423 10.57 -5.92 16.87
CA LEU A 423 10.51 -5.35 15.52
C LEU A 423 9.72 -6.24 14.55
N GLN A 424 9.94 -7.55 14.59
CA GLN A 424 9.22 -8.53 13.77
C GLN A 424 7.72 -8.52 14.07
N ARG A 425 7.35 -8.57 15.36
CA ARG A 425 5.94 -8.55 15.80
C ARG A 425 5.26 -7.22 15.47
N LEU A 426 5.91 -6.09 15.71
CA LEU A 426 5.38 -4.78 15.34
C LEU A 426 5.14 -4.70 13.82
N THR A 427 6.12 -5.12 13.02
CA THR A 427 6.02 -5.13 11.56
C THR A 427 4.84 -5.98 11.11
N PHE A 428 4.67 -7.18 11.67
CA PHE A 428 3.56 -8.06 11.34
C PHE A 428 2.21 -7.47 11.74
N LYS A 429 2.07 -6.89 12.94
CA LYS A 429 0.85 -6.18 13.37
C LYS A 429 0.46 -5.06 12.40
N LEU A 430 1.43 -4.26 11.96
CA LEU A 430 1.19 -3.17 11.00
C LEU A 430 0.73 -3.67 9.62
N CYS A 431 1.09 -4.89 9.22
CA CYS A 431 0.59 -5.51 7.99
C CYS A 431 -0.92 -5.87 8.03
N HIS A 432 -1.57 -5.79 9.20
CA HIS A 432 -3.01 -6.00 9.34
C HIS A 432 -3.82 -4.70 9.23
N LEU A 433 -3.19 -3.52 9.23
CA LEU A 433 -3.87 -2.22 9.39
C LEU A 433 -4.15 -1.47 8.08
N TYR A 434 -4.08 -2.15 6.92
CA TYR A 434 -4.39 -1.53 5.63
C TYR A 434 -5.89 -1.65 5.32
N TRP A 435 -6.65 -0.60 5.60
CA TRP A 435 -8.12 -0.63 5.62
C TRP A 435 -8.81 -0.88 4.28
N ASN A 436 -8.10 -0.69 3.15
CA ASN A 436 -8.64 -1.00 1.82
C ASN A 436 -8.59 -2.51 1.49
N TRP A 437 -8.04 -3.34 2.39
CA TRP A 437 -8.02 -4.79 2.27
C TRP A 437 -8.25 -5.44 3.64
N PRO A 438 -9.43 -6.03 3.91
CA PRO A 438 -9.70 -6.73 5.17
C PRO A 438 -9.01 -8.10 5.17
N GLY A 439 -7.69 -8.03 5.33
CA GLY A 439 -6.76 -9.13 5.39
C GLY A 439 -5.33 -8.61 5.57
N THR A 440 -4.36 -9.50 5.74
CA THR A 440 -2.95 -9.07 5.78
C THR A 440 -2.44 -8.62 4.42
N VAL A 441 -1.61 -7.58 4.42
CA VAL A 441 -0.89 -7.10 3.24
C VAL A 441 0.62 -7.39 3.32
N ARG A 442 1.29 -7.32 2.17
CA ARG A 442 2.71 -7.67 2.04
C ARG A 442 3.68 -6.79 2.85
N VAL A 443 3.34 -5.50 3.00
CA VAL A 443 4.16 -4.47 3.65
C VAL A 443 3.31 -3.76 4.71
N PRO A 444 3.91 -3.13 5.74
CA PRO A 444 3.19 -2.39 6.76
C PRO A 444 2.22 -1.37 6.16
N ALA A 445 1.06 -1.19 6.82
CA ALA A 445 0.02 -0.28 6.35
C ALA A 445 0.53 1.15 6.07
N PRO A 446 1.39 1.77 6.93
CA PRO A 446 1.95 3.09 6.63
C PRO A 446 2.73 3.13 5.31
N CYS A 447 3.55 2.13 4.99
CA CYS A 447 4.23 2.05 3.68
C CYS A 447 3.24 1.94 2.54
N LYS A 448 2.19 1.12 2.71
CA LYS A 448 1.18 0.92 1.67
C LYS A 448 0.39 2.21 1.41
N TYR A 449 0.08 2.97 2.46
CA TYR A 449 -0.55 4.28 2.36
C TYR A 449 0.38 5.29 1.70
N ALA A 450 1.64 5.39 2.12
CA ALA A 450 2.65 6.25 1.50
C ALA A 450 2.82 5.96 -0.01
N HIS A 451 2.84 4.68 -0.40
CA HIS A 451 2.89 4.28 -1.79
C HIS A 451 1.65 4.75 -2.57
N LYS A 452 0.44 4.51 -2.03
CA LYS A 452 -0.82 4.93 -2.66
C LYS A 452 -0.90 6.43 -2.84
N LEU A 453 -0.42 7.15 -1.83
CA LEU A 453 -0.32 8.58 -1.81
C LEU A 453 0.63 9.13 -2.88
N ALA A 454 1.88 8.65 -2.87
CA ALA A 454 2.91 9.06 -3.82
C ALA A 454 2.48 8.75 -5.27
N PHE A 455 1.83 7.60 -5.48
CA PHE A 455 1.26 7.23 -6.77
C PHE A 455 0.16 8.20 -7.22
N LEU A 456 -0.81 8.52 -6.36
CA LEU A 456 -1.89 9.45 -6.69
C LEU A 456 -1.32 10.81 -7.09
N SER A 457 -0.42 11.37 -6.29
CA SER A 457 0.13 12.70 -6.58
C SER A 457 1.09 12.70 -7.76
N GLY A 458 1.97 11.71 -7.86
CA GLY A 458 2.95 11.61 -8.93
C GLY A 458 2.34 11.29 -10.29
N GLN A 459 1.36 10.37 -10.36
CA GLN A 459 0.84 9.87 -11.62
C GLN A 459 -0.50 10.48 -12.04
N VAL A 460 -1.31 10.97 -11.10
CA VAL A 460 -2.70 11.39 -11.38
C VAL A 460 -2.87 12.90 -11.23
N LEU A 461 -2.39 13.46 -10.12
CA LEU A 461 -2.63 14.88 -9.81
C LEU A 461 -1.58 15.79 -10.46
N HIS A 462 -0.31 15.37 -10.44
CA HIS A 462 0.85 16.19 -10.78
C HIS A 462 0.93 17.52 -10.01
N HIS A 463 0.29 17.55 -8.83
CA HIS A 463 0.22 18.68 -7.91
C HIS A 463 0.12 18.14 -6.48
N GLU A 464 0.49 18.99 -5.52
CA GLU A 464 0.22 18.76 -4.11
C GLU A 464 -1.28 18.86 -3.82
N PRO A 465 -1.87 17.83 -3.17
CA PRO A 465 -3.22 17.90 -2.63
C PRO A 465 -3.37 18.98 -1.56
N SER A 466 -4.58 19.50 -1.43
CA SER A 466 -4.91 20.48 -0.42
C SER A 466 -4.67 19.96 1.00
N ALA A 467 -4.09 20.82 1.84
CA ALA A 467 -3.88 20.56 3.27
C ALA A 467 -5.19 20.24 4.02
N GLN A 468 -6.36 20.62 3.50
CA GLN A 468 -7.67 20.30 4.11
C GLN A 468 -8.01 18.80 4.09
N LEU A 469 -7.28 18.00 3.31
CA LEU A 469 -7.47 16.55 3.23
C LEU A 469 -6.43 15.76 4.04
N ARG A 470 -5.48 16.45 4.71
CA ARG A 470 -4.28 15.83 5.31
C ARG A 470 -4.57 14.82 6.44
N ASP A 471 -5.72 14.98 7.10
CA ASP A 471 -6.22 14.18 8.21
C ASP A 471 -7.02 12.94 7.76
N LYS A 472 -7.24 12.81 6.43
CA LYS A 472 -8.10 11.78 5.83
C LYS A 472 -7.32 10.86 4.91
N LEU A 473 -7.80 9.63 4.77
CA LEU A 473 -7.27 8.68 3.78
C LEU A 473 -7.91 8.90 2.40
N PHE A 474 -7.95 10.16 1.92
CA PHE A 474 -8.62 10.57 0.67
C PHE A 474 -8.07 9.88 -0.59
N PHE A 475 -6.83 9.40 -0.51
CA PHE A 475 -6.06 8.79 -1.58
C PHE A 475 -6.33 7.28 -1.78
N LEU A 476 -7.20 6.68 -0.96
CA LEU A 476 -7.55 5.25 -1.08
C LEU A 476 -8.30 4.89 -2.35
#